data_AF-A0A532AH33-F1
#
_entry.id   AF-A0A532AH33-F1
#
_cell.length_a   1.000
_cell.length_b   1.000
_cell.length_c   1.000
_cell.angle_alpha   90.00
_cell.angle_beta   90.00
_cell.angle_gamma   90.00
#
_symmetry.space_group_name_H-M   'P 1'
#
loop_
_entity.id
_entity.type
_entity.pdbx_description
1 polymer ?
#
loop_
_entity_poly.entity_id
_entity_poly.type
_entity_poly.pdbx_seq_one_letter_code
_entity_poly.pdbx_strand_id
1 'polypeptide(L)'
;DSGTVRLGTNLEIATLDQKREAVDPQETLAQYLTDGRGENLVINGEQRHVVSYMKDFLFKPEQARTPVRELSGGERARLILARVLARPANLLV
;
A
#
# COMPACT_ATOMS: atom_id res chain seq x y z
N ASP A 1 -19.07 -28.72 16.41
CA ASP A 1 -19.34 -27.31 16.12
C ASP A 1 -18.33 -26.45 16.88
N SER A 2 -17.99 -25.29 16.32
CA SER A 2 -16.95 -24.32 16.73
C SER A 2 -15.52 -24.55 16.21
N GLY A 3 -15.13 -23.69 15.27
CA GLY A 3 -13.75 -23.33 14.99
C GLY A 3 -13.57 -21.85 15.34
N THR A 4 -12.62 -21.54 16.22
CA THR A 4 -12.33 -20.17 16.65
C THR A 4 -11.29 -19.57 15.72
N VAL A 5 -11.62 -18.47 15.04
CA VAL A 5 -10.67 -17.70 14.23
C VAL A 5 -9.96 -16.69 15.15
N ARG A 6 -8.65 -16.86 15.33
CA ARG A 6 -7.68 -15.96 16.00
C ARG A 6 -6.55 -15.72 14.98
N LEU A 7 -5.91 -14.56 14.84
CA LEU A 7 -5.97 -13.21 15.42
C LEU A 7 -4.98 -12.36 14.57
N GLY A 8 -5.15 -11.04 14.52
CA GLY A 8 -4.00 -10.11 14.56
C GLY A 8 -3.40 -9.60 13.25
N THR A 9 -3.92 -8.48 12.72
CA THR A 9 -3.14 -7.57 11.85
C THR A 9 -3.70 -6.14 11.88
N ASN A 10 -5.02 -5.97 12.11
CA ASN A 10 -5.65 -4.64 12.16
C ASN A 10 -5.15 -3.72 13.29
N LEU A 11 -4.61 -4.27 14.38
CA LEU A 11 -4.11 -3.48 15.51
C LEU A 11 -2.73 -2.85 15.22
N GLU A 12 -1.85 -3.51 14.45
CA GLU A 12 -0.56 -2.92 14.07
C GLU A 12 -0.69 -1.90 12.95
N ILE A 13 -1.62 -2.08 12.00
CA ILE A 13 -1.91 -1.08 10.97
C ILE A 13 -2.43 0.22 11.62
N ALA A 14 -3.32 0.11 12.61
CA ALA A 14 -3.80 1.27 13.38
C ALA A 14 -2.70 1.91 14.27
N THR A 15 -1.69 1.14 14.66
CA THR A 15 -0.55 1.64 15.45
C THR A 15 0.56 2.25 14.59
N LEU A 16 0.69 1.82 13.33
CA LEU A 16 1.57 2.43 12.32
C LEU A 16 1.12 3.88 12.00
N ASP A 17 -0.19 4.12 12.10
CA ASP A 17 -0.88 5.37 11.74
C ASP A 17 -0.56 6.56 12.67
N GLN A 18 -0.10 6.35 13.91
CA GLN A 18 0.14 7.45 14.84
C GLN A 18 1.58 7.99 14.87
N LYS A 19 2.59 7.26 14.37
CA LYS A 19 3.98 7.60 14.73
C LYS A 19 5.06 7.60 13.64
N ARG A 20 4.88 7.09 12.40
CA ARG A 20 6.08 6.93 11.54
C ARG A 20 6.08 7.27 10.05
N GLU A 21 4.99 7.54 9.36
CA GLU A 21 5.10 8.15 8.03
C GLU A 21 4.01 9.21 7.91
N ALA A 22 4.40 10.48 7.86
CA ALA A 22 3.50 11.54 7.46
C ALA A 22 3.22 11.33 5.96
N VAL A 23 2.27 10.45 5.65
CA VAL A 23 1.79 10.26 4.28
C VAL A 23 1.18 11.58 3.85
N ASP A 24 1.69 12.16 2.77
CA ASP A 24 1.13 13.40 2.25
C ASP A 24 -0.31 13.10 1.81
N PRO A 25 -1.33 13.71 2.45
CA PRO A 25 -2.73 13.43 2.13
C PRO A 25 -3.11 13.83 0.70
N GLN A 26 -2.33 14.70 0.06
CA GLN A 26 -2.54 15.13 -1.33
C GLN A 26 -1.80 14.27 -2.35
N GLU A 27 -0.88 13.42 -1.90
CA GLU A 27 -0.21 12.47 -2.78
C GLU A 27 -1.25 11.50 -3.36
N THR A 28 -1.11 11.19 -4.65
CA THR A 28 -1.97 10.20 -5.30
C THR A 28 -1.53 8.78 -4.98
N LEU A 29 -2.46 7.83 -5.08
CA LEU A 29 -2.18 6.40 -4.89
C LEU A 29 -0.97 5.93 -5.71
N ALA A 30 -0.89 6.31 -6.98
CA ALA A 30 0.23 5.92 -7.84
C ALA A 30 1.56 6.54 -7.38
N GLN A 31 1.56 7.83 -7.02
CA GLN A 31 2.76 8.50 -6.49
C GLN A 31 3.24 7.86 -5.20
N TYR A 32 2.32 7.54 -4.29
CA TYR A 32 2.65 6.87 -3.03
C TYR A 32 3.38 5.54 -3.28
N LEU A 33 2.89 4.76 -4.24
CA LEU A 33 3.56 3.51 -4.63
C LEU A 33 4.92 3.75 -5.27
N THR A 34 5.08 4.78 -6.10
CA THR A 34 6.31 5.04 -6.88
C THR A 34 7.30 5.98 -6.21
N ASP A 35 7.08 6.46 -4.99
CA ASP A 35 7.83 7.58 -4.40
C ASP A 35 7.81 8.86 -5.27
N GLY A 36 6.71 9.07 -5.99
CA GLY A 36 6.58 10.13 -6.98
C GLY A 36 7.46 9.95 -8.21
N ARG A 37 8.12 8.79 -8.41
CA ARG A 37 9.05 8.54 -9.51
C ARG A 37 8.38 7.79 -10.66
N GLY A 38 7.95 8.55 -11.67
CA GLY A 38 7.41 7.97 -12.91
C GLY A 38 6.25 7.01 -12.68
N GLU A 39 6.09 6.05 -13.61
CA GLU A 39 4.95 5.13 -13.65
C GLU A 39 5.33 3.67 -13.39
N ASN A 40 6.59 3.41 -13.02
CA ASN A 40 7.12 2.06 -12.88
C ASN A 40 7.72 1.84 -11.49
N LEU A 41 7.55 0.63 -11.00
CA LEU A 41 8.09 0.09 -9.75
C LEU A 41 9.14 -0.96 -10.10
N VAL A 42 10.15 -1.14 -9.26
CA VAL A 42 11.06 -2.29 -9.35
C VAL A 42 10.70 -3.25 -8.23
N ILE A 43 10.10 -4.38 -8.58
CA ILE A 43 9.66 -5.42 -7.64
C ILE A 43 10.53 -6.64 -7.88
N ASN A 44 11.26 -7.10 -6.85
CA ASN A 44 12.15 -8.26 -6.95
C ASN A 44 13.18 -8.17 -8.11
N GLY A 45 13.62 -6.96 -8.44
CA GLY A 45 14.56 -6.72 -9.56
C GLY A 45 13.91 -6.60 -10.94
N GLU A 46 12.58 -6.79 -11.05
CA GLU A 46 11.85 -6.63 -12.29
C GLU A 46 11.07 -5.30 -12.33
N GLN A 47 11.13 -4.62 -13.46
CA GLN A 47 10.36 -3.39 -13.67
C GLN A 47 8.91 -3.73 -13.99
N ARG A 48 7.98 -3.12 -13.25
CA ARG A 48 6.54 -3.30 -13.44
C ARG A 48 5.80 -1.97 -13.41
N HIS A 49 4.84 -1.81 -14.30
CA HIS A 49 3.98 -0.62 -14.34
C HIS A 49 3.10 -0.53 -13.08
N VAL A 50 2.98 0.67 -12.51
CA VAL A 50 2.26 0.93 -11.24
C VAL A 50 0.81 0.50 -11.31
N VAL A 51 0.11 0.79 -12.42
CA VAL A 51 -1.30 0.38 -12.60
C VAL A 51 -1.44 -1.14 -12.64
N SER A 52 -0.45 -1.86 -13.17
CA SER A 52 -0.49 -3.32 -13.17
C SER A 52 -0.26 -3.88 -11.76
N TYR A 53 0.57 -3.23 -10.96
CA TYR A 53 0.80 -3.61 -9.56
C TYR A 53 -0.40 -3.29 -8.66
N MET A 54 -1.04 -2.14 -8.86
CA MET A 54 -2.27 -1.71 -8.18
C MET A 54 -3.39 -2.76 -8.26
N LYS A 55 -3.53 -3.41 -9.41
CA LYS A 55 -4.56 -4.44 -9.63
C LYS A 55 -4.40 -5.64 -8.69
N ASP A 56 -3.18 -5.99 -8.31
CA ASP A 56 -2.92 -7.10 -7.37
C ASP A 56 -3.48 -6.80 -5.96
N PHE A 57 -3.61 -5.51 -5.63
CA PHE A 57 -4.18 -5.02 -4.37
C PHE A 57 -5.63 -4.59 -4.52
N LEU A 58 -6.29 -4.99 -5.62
CA LEU A 58 -7.69 -4.73 -5.92
C LEU A 58 -8.02 -3.23 -6.01
N PHE A 59 -7.07 -2.44 -6.53
CA PHE A 59 -7.33 -1.06 -6.94
C PHE A 59 -7.66 -1.01 -8.43
N LYS A 60 -8.61 -0.15 -8.78
CA LYS A 60 -8.94 0.11 -10.18
C LYS A 60 -7.91 1.06 -10.82
N PRO A 61 -7.63 0.95 -12.13
CA PRO A 61 -6.76 1.89 -12.84
C PRO A 61 -7.13 3.36 -12.64
N GLU A 62 -8.43 3.67 -12.63
CA GLU A 62 -8.93 5.03 -12.43
C GLU A 62 -8.53 5.63 -11.06
N GLN A 63 -8.27 4.78 -10.06
CA GLN A 63 -7.86 5.21 -8.72
C GLN A 63 -6.39 5.65 -8.66
N ALA A 64 -5.62 5.53 -9.74
CA ALA A 64 -4.20 5.89 -9.75
C ALA A 64 -3.95 7.35 -9.37
N ARG A 65 -4.88 8.23 -9.75
CA ARG A 65 -4.84 9.67 -9.47
C ARG A 65 -5.63 10.08 -8.23
N THR A 66 -6.23 9.13 -7.51
CA THR A 66 -6.99 9.41 -6.29
C THR A 66 -6.02 9.83 -5.18
N PRO A 67 -6.22 11.00 -4.56
CA PRO A 67 -5.46 11.41 -3.39
C PRO A 67 -5.63 10.40 -2.24
N VAL A 68 -4.56 10.13 -1.48
CA VAL A 68 -4.60 9.16 -0.38
C VAL A 68 -5.65 9.53 0.67
N ARG A 69 -5.90 10.82 0.89
CA ARG A 69 -6.95 11.28 1.83
C ARG A 69 -8.36 10.80 1.47
N GLU A 70 -8.63 10.53 0.19
CA GLU A 70 -9.94 10.09 -0.31
C GLU A 70 -10.15 8.58 -0.19
N LEU A 71 -9.09 7.82 0.13
CA LEU A 71 -9.17 6.38 0.33
C LEU A 71 -9.84 6.04 1.67
N SER A 72 -10.72 5.04 1.65
CA SER A 72 -11.27 4.43 2.86
C SER A 72 -10.18 3.77 3.71
N GLY A 73 -10.46 3.49 4.99
CA GLY A 73 -9.49 2.84 5.88
C GLY A 73 -8.98 1.49 5.34
N GLY A 74 -9.87 0.69 4.73
CA GLY A 74 -9.49 -0.58 4.11
C GLY A 74 -8.68 -0.43 2.82
N GLU A 75 -8.89 0.65 2.07
CA GLU A 75 -8.04 0.99 0.92
C GLU A 75 -6.66 1.47 1.36
N ARG A 76 -6.59 2.32 2.41
CA ARG A 76 -5.30 2.75 2.97
C ARG A 76 -4.48 1.58 3.50
N ALA A 77 -5.11 0.64 4.21
CA ALA A 77 -4.43 -0.57 4.68
C ALA A 77 -3.83 -1.38 3.52
N ARG A 78 -4.58 -1.56 2.43
CA ARG A 78 -4.08 -2.24 1.22
C ARG A 78 -2.97 -1.47 0.52
N LEU A 79 -3.06 -0.14 0.48
CA LEU A 79 -2.03 0.72 -0.11
C LEU A 79 -0.71 0.63 0.67
N ILE A 80 -0.77 0.65 2.00
CA ILE A 80 0.41 0.48 2.86
C ILE A 80 1.02 -0.90 2.64
N LEU A 81 0.21 -1.96 2.60
CA LEU A 81 0.69 -3.31 2.32
C LEU A 81 1.38 -3.39 0.95
N ALA A 82 0.76 -2.82 -0.09
CA ALA A 82 1.34 -2.74 -1.43
C ALA A 82 2.69 -2.03 -1.42
N ARG A 83 2.80 -0.93 -0.67
CA ARG A 83 4.04 -0.17 -0.54
C ARG A 83 5.14 -0.95 0.15
N VAL A 84 4.82 -1.63 1.26
CA VAL A 84 5.78 -2.46 2.02
C VAL A 84 6.30 -3.61 1.15
N LEU A 85 5.41 -4.28 0.42
CA LEU A 85 5.77 -5.38 -0.49
C LEU A 85 6.52 -4.90 -1.75
N ALA A 86 6.35 -3.63 -2.14
CA ALA A 86 7.03 -3.06 -3.28
C ALA A 86 8.48 -2.67 -3.00
N ARG A 87 8.80 -2.27 -1.76
CA ARG A 87 10.16 -1.95 -1.38
C ARG A 87 10.99 -3.24 -1.34
N PRO A 88 12.24 -3.24 -1.85
CA PRO A 88 13.13 -4.38 -1.67
C PRO A 88 13.27 -4.62 -0.17
N ALA A 89 12.71 -5.74 0.30
CA ALA A 89 12.67 -6.06 1.71
C ALA A 89 14.10 -6.24 2.22
N ASN A 90 14.61 -5.23 2.92
CA ASN A 90 15.59 -5.50 3.96
C ASN A 90 14.78 -6.16 5.09
N LEU A 91 14.68 -7.49 5.01
CA LEU A 91 14.06 -8.38 5.98
C LEU A 91 14.34 -7.88 7.41
N LEU A 92 13.31 -7.41 8.12
CA LEU A 92 13.35 -7.26 9.57
C LEU A 92 12.74 -8.53 10.14
N VAL A 93 13.64 -9.39 10.67
CA VAL A 93 13.35 -10.57 11.50
C VAL A 93 12.42 -10.25 12.66
#